data_AF-A0A4S8NMC4-F1
#
_entry.id   AF-A0A4S8NMC4-F1
#
_cell.length_a   1.000
_cell.length_b   1.000
_cell.length_c   1.000
_cell.angle_alpha   90.00
_cell.angle_beta   90.00
_cell.angle_gamma   90.00
#
_symmetry.space_group_name_H-M   'P 1'
#
loop_
_entity.id
_entity.type
_entity.pdbx_description
1 polymer ?
#
loop_
_entity_poly.entity_id
_entity_poly.type
_entity_poly.pdbx_seq_one_letter_code
_entity_poly.pdbx_strand_id
1 'polypeptide(L)'
;MARGRDLAARAVWGVCVALALVVAVAAFTYALEANDDNGLVKLVRDLADAFDLGFFDLDNPVKEFTGDNAVTKNALFNYGLAAVVYLVIGRVLERIIRP
;
A
#
# COMPACT_ATOMS: atom_id res chain seq x y z
N MET A 1 -17.46 2.04 -27.68
CA MET A 1 -16.82 1.07 -26.77
C MET A 1 -15.39 1.43 -26.36
N ALA A 2 -14.56 2.03 -27.22
CA ALA A 2 -13.17 2.43 -26.87
C ALA A 2 -13.06 3.40 -25.67
N ARG A 3 -13.83 4.51 -25.65
CA ARG A 3 -13.81 5.48 -24.54
C ARG A 3 -14.16 4.90 -23.16
N GLY A 4 -15.05 3.90 -23.11
CA GLY A 4 -15.45 3.25 -21.85
C GLY A 4 -14.33 2.38 -21.26
N ARG A 5 -13.64 1.61 -22.12
CA ARG A 5 -12.49 0.80 -21.72
C ARG A 5 -11.32 1.66 -21.25
N ASP A 6 -11.10 2.78 -21.92
CA ASP A 6 -10.07 3.76 -21.54
C ASP A 6 -10.33 4.36 -20.17
N LEU A 7 -11.58 4.73 -19.90
CA LEU A 7 -11.98 5.26 -18.59
C LEU A 7 -11.84 4.20 -17.50
N ALA A 8 -12.27 2.97 -17.77
CA ALA A 8 -12.15 1.85 -16.84
C ALA A 8 -10.68 1.54 -16.53
N ALA A 9 -9.81 1.46 -17.54
CA ALA A 9 -8.38 1.22 -17.37
C ALA A 9 -7.73 2.30 -16.48
N ARG A 10 -8.04 3.57 -16.75
CA ARG A 10 -7.55 4.71 -15.94
C ARG A 10 -8.08 4.69 -14.52
N ALA A 11 -9.35 4.33 -14.33
CA ALA A 11 -9.95 4.23 -13.00
C ALA A 11 -9.30 3.11 -12.19
N VAL A 12 -9.11 1.93 -12.78
CA VAL A 12 -8.41 0.80 -12.13
C VAL A 12 -6.98 1.19 -11.76
N TRP A 13 -6.24 1.78 -12.69
CA TRP A 13 -4.90 2.28 -12.41
C TRP A 13 -4.89 3.31 -11.28
N GLY A 14 -5.80 4.29 -11.33
CA GLY A 14 -5.92 5.33 -10.32
C GLY A 14 -6.23 4.79 -8.93
N VAL A 15 -7.11 3.79 -8.82
CA VAL A 15 -7.41 3.11 -7.54
C VAL A 15 -6.17 2.39 -7.02
N CYS A 16 -5.46 1.63 -7.85
CA CYS A 16 -4.22 0.96 -7.44
C CYS A 16 -3.15 1.95 -6.95
N VAL A 17 -2.99 3.10 -7.64
CA VAL A 17 -2.07 4.16 -7.20
C VAL A 17 -2.51 4.76 -5.86
N ALA A 18 -3.81 5.01 -5.68
CA ALA A 18 -4.32 5.55 -4.41
C ALA A 18 -4.05 4.58 -3.24
N LEU A 19 -4.29 3.28 -3.43
CA LEU A 19 -3.99 2.26 -2.43
C LEU A 19 -2.49 2.19 -2.13
N ALA A 20 -1.64 2.18 -3.17
CA ALA A 20 -0.20 2.21 -2.99
C ALA A 20 0.27 3.45 -2.20
N LEU A 21 -0.34 4.61 -2.42
CA LEU A 21 -0.03 5.84 -1.67
C LEU A 21 -0.44 5.73 -0.20
N VAL A 22 -1.65 5.23 0.10
CA VAL A 22 -2.11 5.04 1.49
C VAL A 22 -1.11 4.18 2.26
N VAL A 23 -0.76 3.03 1.69
CA VAL A 23 0.16 2.07 2.32
C VAL A 23 1.56 2.66 2.46
N ALA A 24 2.05 3.40 1.45
CA ALA A 24 3.34 4.09 1.54
C ALA A 24 3.36 5.17 2.62
N VAL A 25 2.29 5.96 2.76
CA VAL A 25 2.19 6.98 3.82
C VAL A 25 2.18 6.30 5.19
N ALA A 26 1.43 5.20 5.37
CA ALA A 26 1.46 4.43 6.61
C ALA A 26 2.89 3.97 6.95
N ALA A 27 3.63 3.41 5.99
CA ALA A 27 5.02 3.02 6.18
C ALA A 27 5.91 4.20 6.65
N PHE A 28 5.72 5.39 6.07
CA PHE A 28 6.41 6.60 6.52
C PHE A 28 6.03 7.03 7.93
N THR A 29 4.77 6.84 8.36
CA THR A 29 4.38 7.17 9.74
C THR A 29 5.10 6.31 10.78
N TYR A 30 5.44 5.05 10.45
CA TYR A 30 6.29 4.20 11.30
C TYR A 30 7.76 4.59 11.22
N ALA A 31 8.22 5.04 10.03
CA ALA A 31 9.60 5.46 9.83
C ALA A 31 9.96 6.77 10.52
N LEU A 32 8.98 7.68 10.60
CA LEU A 32 9.14 8.99 11.24
C LEU A 32 8.72 8.98 12.72
N GLU A 33 8.39 7.81 13.27
CA GLU A 33 7.85 7.68 14.64
C GLU A 33 6.71 8.69 14.89
N ALA A 34 5.81 8.81 13.93
CA ALA A 34 4.73 9.79 13.97
C ALA A 34 3.81 9.52 15.17
N ASN A 35 3.24 10.57 15.74
CA ASN A 35 2.40 10.47 16.93
C ASN A 35 1.16 9.57 16.71
N ASP A 36 1.15 8.42 17.39
CA ASP A 36 0.07 7.43 17.35
C ASP A 36 -1.24 7.94 17.95
N ASP A 37 -1.23 9.01 18.74
CA ASP A 37 -2.44 9.65 19.25
C ASP A 37 -3.09 10.61 18.25
N ASN A 38 -2.45 10.87 17.12
CA ASN A 38 -3.04 11.68 16.06
C ASN A 38 -4.07 10.87 15.26
N GLY A 39 -5.30 11.39 15.18
CA GLY A 39 -6.38 10.74 14.43
C GLY A 39 -6.09 10.52 12.94
N LEU A 40 -5.31 11.39 12.28
CA LEU A 40 -4.90 11.19 10.90
C LEU A 40 -3.87 10.06 10.74
N VAL A 41 -2.92 9.95 11.68
CA VAL A 41 -1.91 8.87 11.66
C VAL A 41 -2.60 7.53 11.85
N LYS A 42 -3.49 7.44 12.86
CA LYS A 42 -4.33 6.26 13.08
C LYS A 42 -5.13 5.90 11.84
N LEU A 43 -5.88 6.86 11.28
CA LEU A 43 -6.69 6.64 10.08
C LEU A 43 -5.87 6.07 8.92
N VAL A 44 -4.67 6.60 8.66
CA VAL A 44 -3.84 6.12 7.54
C VAL A 44 -3.29 4.72 7.80
N ARG A 45 -2.89 4.41 9.05
CA ARG A 45 -2.43 3.08 9.42
C ARG A 45 -3.58 2.06 9.36
N ASP A 46 -4.74 2.39 9.90
CA ASP A 46 -5.94 1.53 9.83
C ASP A 46 -6.36 1.26 8.37
N LEU A 47 -6.28 2.28 7.50
CA LEU A 47 -6.53 2.08 6.06
C LEU A 47 -5.47 1.19 5.42
N ALA A 48 -4.20 1.35 5.78
CA ALA A 48 -3.14 0.50 5.25
C ALA A 48 -3.30 -0.96 5.68
N ASP A 49 -3.62 -1.21 6.96
CA ASP A 49 -3.92 -2.56 7.47
C ASP A 49 -5.15 -3.16 6.76
N ALA A 50 -6.19 -2.37 6.52
CA ALA A 50 -7.35 -2.85 5.77
C ALA A 50 -7.02 -3.23 4.30
N PHE A 51 -5.96 -2.65 3.72
CA PHE A 51 -5.56 -2.84 2.33
C PHE A 51 -4.25 -3.62 2.16
N ASP A 52 -3.64 -4.16 3.21
CA ASP A 52 -2.48 -5.04 3.08
C ASP A 52 -2.86 -6.46 2.56
N LEU A 53 -4.16 -6.70 2.41
CA LEU A 53 -4.78 -7.94 1.92
C LEU A 53 -4.47 -9.17 2.80
N GLY A 54 -4.01 -8.99 4.03
CA GLY A 54 -3.57 -10.01 4.97
C GLY A 54 -2.25 -10.70 4.62
N PHE A 55 -1.58 -10.25 3.53
CA PHE A 55 -0.31 -10.82 3.06
C PHE A 55 0.90 -9.96 3.45
N PHE A 56 0.70 -8.68 3.74
CA PHE A 56 1.76 -7.74 4.11
C PHE A 56 1.56 -7.13 5.50
N ASP A 57 0.68 -7.74 6.29
CA ASP A 57 0.37 -7.38 7.66
C ASP A 57 1.63 -7.44 8.53
N LEU A 58 1.74 -6.50 9.47
CA LEU A 58 2.78 -6.51 10.48
C LEU A 58 2.63 -7.69 11.46
N ASP A 59 1.43 -8.24 11.63
CA ASP A 59 1.16 -9.42 12.45
C ASP A 59 1.54 -10.74 11.74
N ASN A 60 1.62 -10.74 10.41
CA ASN A 60 2.10 -11.87 9.61
C ASN A 60 2.96 -11.40 8.41
N PRO A 61 4.14 -10.81 8.69
CA PRO A 61 4.90 -10.11 7.67
C PRO A 61 5.61 -11.08 6.74
N VAL A 62 5.66 -10.74 5.45
CA VAL A 62 6.50 -11.45 4.46
C VAL A 62 7.96 -11.52 4.94
N LYS A 63 8.42 -10.44 5.59
CA LYS A 63 9.71 -10.41 6.26
C LYS A 63 9.59 -9.83 7.64
N GLU A 64 9.96 -10.64 8.63
CA GLU A 64 10.16 -10.21 10.00
C GLU A 64 11.65 -9.86 10.25
N PHE A 65 11.88 -8.64 10.71
CA PHE A 65 13.16 -8.13 11.19
C PHE A 65 13.16 -8.16 12.72
N THR A 66 14.29 -8.51 13.31
CA THR A 66 14.49 -8.54 14.77
C THR A 66 15.60 -7.55 15.18
N GLY A 67 15.60 -7.15 16.45
CA GLY A 67 16.61 -6.23 17.00
C GLY A 67 16.24 -4.76 16.81
N ASP A 68 17.25 -3.88 16.78
CA ASP A 68 17.02 -2.45 16.78
C ASP A 68 16.19 -1.98 15.57
N ASN A 69 15.19 -1.15 15.85
CA ASN A 69 14.24 -0.59 14.89
C ASN A 69 13.47 -1.65 14.08
N ALA A 70 13.24 -2.84 14.67
CA ALA A 70 12.49 -3.92 14.05
C ALA A 70 11.13 -3.46 13.53
N VAL A 71 10.36 -2.70 14.31
CA VAL A 71 9.04 -2.17 13.93
C VAL A 71 9.12 -1.32 12.67
N THR A 72 10.00 -0.31 12.66
CA THR A 72 10.20 0.55 11.49
C THR A 72 10.66 -0.21 10.26
N LYS A 73 11.58 -1.17 10.42
CA LYS A 73 12.07 -2.01 9.32
C LYS A 73 10.97 -2.90 8.76
N ASN A 74 10.17 -3.51 9.63
CA ASN A 74 9.01 -4.31 9.24
C ASN A 74 8.01 -3.46 8.46
N ALA A 75 7.63 -2.29 8.99
CA ALA A 75 6.67 -1.41 8.33
C ALA A 75 7.19 -0.92 6.97
N LEU A 76 8.42 -0.40 6.90
CA LEU A 76 9.00 0.08 5.65
C LEU A 76 9.10 -1.02 4.58
N PHE A 77 9.48 -2.24 4.98
CA PHE A 77 9.65 -3.32 4.03
C PHE A 77 8.32 -3.91 3.57
N ASN A 78 7.43 -4.29 4.51
CA ASN A 78 6.20 -5.02 4.17
C ASN A 78 5.19 -4.09 3.49
N TYR A 79 4.93 -2.90 4.04
CA TYR A 79 4.07 -1.92 3.39
C TYR A 79 4.70 -1.34 2.12
N GLY A 80 6.03 -1.13 2.11
CA GLY A 80 6.73 -0.73 0.88
C GLY A 80 6.56 -1.75 -0.24
N LEU A 81 6.67 -3.05 0.08
CA LEU A 81 6.44 -4.13 -0.87
C LEU A 81 4.98 -4.20 -1.32
N ALA A 82 4.02 -4.06 -0.39
CA ALA A 82 2.59 -4.00 -0.71
C ALA A 82 2.27 -2.87 -1.70
N ALA A 83 2.84 -1.68 -1.49
CA ALA A 83 2.68 -0.55 -2.41
C ALA A 83 3.21 -0.88 -3.82
N VAL A 84 4.36 -1.54 -3.92
CA VAL A 84 4.90 -2.00 -5.22
C VAL A 84 3.96 -3.02 -5.87
N VAL A 85 3.42 -3.97 -5.10
CA VAL A 85 2.48 -4.97 -5.63
C VAL A 85 1.23 -4.31 -6.21
N TYR A 86 0.65 -3.33 -5.53
CA TYR A 86 -0.48 -2.56 -6.06
C TYR A 86 -0.16 -1.87 -7.39
N LEU A 87 1.03 -1.26 -7.50
CA LEU A 87 1.47 -0.62 -8.74
C LEU A 87 1.71 -1.63 -9.86
N VAL A 88 2.28 -2.80 -9.57
CA VAL A 88 2.51 -3.84 -10.58
C VAL A 88 1.17 -4.40 -11.07
N ILE A 89 0.28 -4.80 -10.15
CA ILE A 89 -1.04 -5.33 -10.49
C ILE A 89 -1.85 -4.30 -11.27
N GLY A 90 -1.90 -3.04 -10.80
CA GLY A 90 -2.61 -1.97 -11.49
C GLY A 90 -2.12 -1.77 -12.92
N ARG A 91 -0.79 -1.80 -13.14
CA ARG A 91 -0.21 -1.62 -14.48
C ARG A 91 -0.52 -2.80 -15.40
N VAL A 92 -0.50 -4.02 -14.87
CA VAL A 92 -0.85 -5.23 -15.63
C VAL A 92 -2.33 -5.20 -16.01
N LEU A 93 -3.22 -4.88 -15.07
CA LEU A 93 -4.66 -4.76 -15.32
C LEU A 93 -4.97 -3.68 -16.35
N GLU A 94 -4.35 -2.50 -16.24
CA GLU A 94 -4.50 -1.41 -17.21
C GLU A 94 -4.16 -1.89 -18.63
N ARG A 95 -3.04 -2.61 -18.80
CA ARG A 95 -2.58 -3.13 -20.09
C ARG A 95 -3.50 -4.22 -20.65
N ILE A 96 -4.09 -5.05 -19.79
CA ILE A 96 -5.07 -6.07 -20.21
C ILE A 96 -6.39 -5.42 -20.66
N ILE A 97 -6.86 -4.41 -19.94
CA ILE A 97 -8.11 -3.70 -20.25
C ILE A 97 -7.97 -2.90 -21.54
N ARG A 98 -6.78 -2.34 -21.79
CA ARG A 98 -6.45 -1.48 -22.92
C ARG A 98 -5.32 -2.08 -23.78
N PRO A 99 -5.63 -3.11 -24.59
CA PRO A 99 -4.68 -3.68 -25.56
C PRO A 99 -4.42 -2.73 -26.73
#